data_AF-A0A1Q3KPJ2-F1
#
_entry.id   AF-A0A1Q3KPJ2-F1
#
_cell.length_a   1.000
_cell.length_b   1.000
_cell.length_c   1.000
_cell.angle_alpha   90.00
_cell.angle_beta   90.00
_cell.angle_gamma   90.00
#
_symmetry.space_group_name_H-M   'P 1'
#
loop_
_entity.id
_entity.type
_entity.pdbx_description
1 polymer ?
#
loop_
_entity_poly.entity_id
_entity_poly.type
_entity_poly.pdbx_seq_one_letter_code
_entity_poly.pdbx_strand_id
1 'polypeptide(L)'
;MRKEIKIGIAFVIGLFLLFFGLKFLKGVNIFKPSNSYVVSFDDVSGLNISSPVLMNGFKVGLVSQMAVDSRNSKKIVVTIAMDKGIDIPKGSKLKLDVSMLGSASLLLEMNPYSKDIASMSDTLVGYTTLGMMDKVQKEMMPQVMVLLPKLDSILSGIQVLVNHPALQSSLTNIDATTKNLQQATQSLNQMMLALNKQVPAITNNLAVTSGNVSQMTTRFNKLQFE
;
A
#
# COMPACT_ATOMS: atom_id res chain seq x y z
N MET A 1 -57.94 51.77 -13.64
CA MET A 1 -57.81 50.37 -13.15
C MET A 1 -58.11 50.34 -11.66
N ARG A 2 -59.05 49.49 -11.21
CA ARG A 2 -59.38 49.32 -9.79
C ARG A 2 -58.20 48.67 -9.05
N LYS A 3 -58.03 48.97 -7.75
CA LYS A 3 -56.82 48.59 -6.97
C LYS A 3 -56.63 47.07 -6.89
N GLU A 4 -57.71 46.33 -6.94
CA GLU A 4 -57.79 44.87 -6.90
C GLU A 4 -57.11 44.24 -8.13
N ILE A 5 -57.28 44.84 -9.32
CA ILE A 5 -56.65 44.35 -10.56
C ILE A 5 -55.13 44.54 -10.52
N LYS A 6 -54.65 45.65 -9.93
CA LYS A 6 -53.21 45.89 -9.77
C LYS A 6 -52.55 44.86 -8.84
N ILE A 7 -53.23 44.50 -7.75
CA ILE A 7 -52.76 43.48 -6.81
C ILE A 7 -52.74 42.10 -7.49
N GLY A 8 -53.78 41.77 -8.27
CA GLY A 8 -53.81 40.52 -9.04
C GLY A 8 -52.66 40.40 -10.05
N ILE A 9 -52.37 41.46 -10.80
CA ILE A 9 -51.24 41.49 -11.75
C ILE A 9 -49.90 41.35 -11.02
N ALA A 10 -49.70 42.06 -9.91
CA ALA A 10 -48.48 41.95 -9.12
C ALA A 10 -48.27 40.52 -8.59
N PHE A 11 -49.34 39.84 -8.16
CA PHE A 11 -49.28 38.45 -7.71
C PHE A 11 -48.88 37.49 -8.83
N VAL A 12 -49.44 37.63 -10.03
CA VAL A 12 -49.08 36.81 -11.20
C VAL A 12 -47.62 37.04 -11.62
N ILE A 13 -47.16 38.29 -11.63
CA ILE A 13 -45.76 38.62 -11.90
C ILE A 13 -44.83 38.02 -10.84
N GLY A 14 -45.21 38.07 -9.57
CA GLY A 14 -44.46 37.46 -8.47
C GLY A 14 -44.33 35.94 -8.63
N LEU A 15 -45.42 35.26 -9.00
CA LEU A 15 -45.44 33.82 -9.29
C LEU A 15 -44.53 33.46 -10.47
N PHE A 16 -44.56 34.29 -11.53
CA PHE A 16 -43.69 34.11 -12.69
C PHE A 16 -42.21 34.27 -12.32
N LEU A 17 -41.86 35.33 -11.58
CA LEU A 17 -40.50 35.56 -11.08
C LEU A 17 -40.04 34.45 -10.15
N LEU A 18 -40.90 33.94 -9.28
CA LEU A 18 -40.58 32.82 -8.37
C LEU A 18 -40.28 31.54 -9.16
N PHE A 19 -41.11 31.20 -10.15
CA PHE A 19 -40.88 30.03 -10.99
C PHE A 19 -39.55 30.10 -11.74
N PHE A 20 -39.26 31.24 -12.36
CA PHE A 20 -37.98 31.48 -13.05
C PHE A 20 -36.80 31.51 -12.07
N GLY A 21 -36.96 32.13 -10.91
CA GLY A 21 -35.95 32.17 -9.85
C GLY A 21 -35.57 30.79 -9.35
N LEU A 22 -36.54 29.90 -9.11
CA LEU A 22 -36.29 28.53 -8.69
C LEU A 22 -35.55 27.72 -9.76
N LYS A 23 -35.85 27.94 -11.05
CA LYS A 23 -35.12 27.32 -12.17
C LYS A 23 -33.68 27.83 -12.27
N PHE A 24 -33.46 29.12 -12.05
CA PHE A 24 -32.14 29.74 -12.01
C PHE A 24 -31.29 29.23 -10.84
N LEU A 25 -31.85 29.11 -9.63
CA LEU A 25 -31.17 28.54 -8.45
C LEU A 25 -30.78 27.07 -8.64
N LYS A 26 -31.57 26.29 -9.39
CA LYS A 26 -31.22 24.92 -9.78
C LYS A 26 -30.10 24.84 -10.83
N GLY A 27 -29.55 25.98 -11.27
CA GLY A 27 -28.48 26.05 -12.26
C GLY A 27 -28.90 25.67 -13.67
N VAL A 28 -30.21 25.56 -13.95
CA VAL A 28 -30.72 25.25 -15.28
C VAL A 28 -30.65 26.52 -16.11
N ASN A 29 -29.71 26.57 -17.05
CA ASN A 29 -29.46 27.74 -17.88
C ASN A 29 -30.52 27.85 -18.98
N ILE A 30 -31.66 28.48 -18.67
CA ILE A 30 -32.85 28.60 -19.54
C ILE A 30 -32.64 29.45 -20.80
N PHE A 31 -31.53 30.20 -20.90
CA PHE A 31 -31.31 31.19 -21.96
C PHE A 31 -30.05 30.97 -22.83
N LYS A 32 -29.31 29.87 -22.66
CA LYS A 32 -28.14 29.57 -23.52
C LYS A 32 -28.36 28.25 -24.28
N PRO A 33 -28.24 28.24 -25.63
CA PRO A 33 -28.12 26.98 -26.36
C PRO A 33 -26.79 26.35 -25.95
N SER A 34 -26.88 25.31 -25.14
CA SER A 34 -25.78 24.43 -24.76
C SER A 34 -25.73 23.25 -25.72
N ASN A 35 -24.53 22.87 -26.13
CA ASN A 35 -24.36 21.61 -26.86
C ASN A 35 -24.61 20.48 -25.88
N SER A 36 -25.54 19.58 -26.23
CA SER A 36 -25.88 18.45 -25.37
C SER A 36 -25.20 17.19 -25.90
N TYR A 37 -24.50 16.48 -25.03
CA TYR A 37 -23.85 15.22 -25.35
C TYR A 37 -24.40 14.10 -24.48
N VAL A 38 -24.39 12.89 -25.02
CA VAL A 38 -24.89 11.70 -24.36
C VAL A 38 -23.71 10.87 -23.89
N VAL A 39 -23.72 10.46 -22.62
CA VAL A 39 -22.66 9.65 -22.02
C VAL A 39 -23.27 8.42 -21.38
N SER A 40 -22.71 7.25 -21.64
CA SER A 40 -23.16 5.99 -21.04
C SER A 40 -22.27 5.61 -19.86
N PHE A 41 -22.86 5.38 -18.70
CA PHE A 41 -22.19 4.89 -17.48
C PHE A 41 -22.75 3.53 -17.03
N ASP A 42 -21.93 2.74 -16.35
CA ASP A 42 -22.36 1.53 -15.63
C ASP A 42 -22.94 1.86 -14.24
N ASP A 43 -22.39 2.89 -13.59
CA ASP A 43 -22.78 3.32 -12.26
C ASP A 43 -22.66 4.84 -12.20
N VAL A 44 -23.72 5.51 -11.72
CA VAL A 44 -23.81 6.97 -11.54
C VAL A 44 -23.96 7.35 -10.07
N SER A 45 -23.60 6.45 -9.14
CA SER A 45 -23.70 6.69 -7.70
C SER A 45 -23.06 8.01 -7.29
N GLY A 46 -23.82 8.83 -6.57
CA GLY A 46 -23.41 10.18 -6.12
C GLY A 46 -23.58 11.29 -7.17
N LEU A 47 -23.88 10.96 -8.43
CA LEU A 47 -24.15 11.95 -9.47
C LEU A 47 -25.58 12.46 -9.37
N ASN A 48 -25.75 13.77 -9.48
CA ASN A 48 -27.05 14.42 -9.45
C ASN A 48 -27.26 15.27 -10.70
N ILE A 49 -28.52 15.59 -10.98
CA ILE A 49 -28.85 16.64 -11.96
C ILE A 49 -28.23 17.95 -11.46
N SER A 50 -27.62 18.70 -12.38
CA SER A 50 -26.81 19.89 -12.12
C SER A 50 -25.44 19.64 -11.48
N SER A 51 -24.97 18.40 -11.37
CA SER A 51 -23.56 18.14 -11.05
C SER A 51 -22.64 18.78 -12.11
N PRO A 52 -21.51 19.38 -11.72
CA PRO A 52 -20.62 20.06 -12.65
C PRO A 52 -19.85 19.05 -13.52
N VAL A 53 -19.69 19.42 -14.79
CA VAL A 53 -18.71 18.81 -15.69
C VAL A 53 -17.46 19.69 -15.67
N LEU A 54 -16.35 19.10 -15.28
CA LEU A 54 -15.06 19.78 -15.09
C LEU A 54 -14.06 19.29 -16.14
N MET A 55 -13.26 20.19 -16.66
CA MET A 55 -12.11 19.91 -17.50
C MET A 55 -10.90 20.54 -16.83
N ASN A 56 -9.92 19.73 -16.41
CA ASN A 56 -8.74 20.21 -15.68
C ASN A 56 -9.08 21.11 -14.48
N GLY A 57 -10.16 20.78 -13.75
CA GLY A 57 -10.64 21.54 -12.59
C GLY A 57 -11.49 22.77 -12.90
N PHE A 58 -11.67 23.12 -14.18
CA PHE A 58 -12.53 24.23 -14.60
C PHE A 58 -13.91 23.73 -15.03
N LYS A 59 -14.98 24.40 -14.60
CA LYS A 59 -16.35 24.04 -14.96
C LYS A 59 -16.63 24.39 -16.43
N VAL A 60 -16.93 23.36 -17.22
CA VAL A 60 -17.21 23.46 -18.66
C VAL A 60 -18.64 23.03 -19.03
N GLY A 61 -19.41 22.57 -18.05
CA GLY A 61 -20.78 22.12 -18.28
C GLY A 61 -21.47 21.64 -17.01
N LEU A 62 -22.65 21.06 -17.20
CA LEU A 62 -23.53 20.56 -16.16
C LEU A 62 -24.24 19.29 -16.63
N VAL A 63 -24.53 18.38 -15.70
CA VAL A 63 -25.44 17.26 -15.96
C VAL A 63 -26.87 17.79 -16.09
N SER A 64 -27.48 17.58 -17.25
CA SER A 64 -28.83 18.07 -17.55
C SER A 64 -29.90 17.03 -17.21
N GLN A 65 -29.65 15.77 -17.57
CA GLN A 65 -30.62 14.68 -17.41
C GLN A 65 -29.91 13.35 -17.19
N MET A 66 -30.57 12.43 -16.48
CA MET A 66 -30.17 11.04 -16.35
C MET A 66 -31.38 10.14 -16.59
N ALA A 67 -31.19 9.07 -17.36
CA ALA A 67 -32.21 8.08 -17.65
C ALA A 67 -31.58 6.69 -17.77
N VAL A 68 -32.32 5.65 -17.45
CA VAL A 68 -31.89 4.27 -17.71
C VAL A 68 -31.94 4.01 -19.22
N ASP A 69 -30.91 3.38 -19.78
CA ASP A 69 -30.91 3.02 -21.20
C ASP A 69 -32.05 2.02 -21.48
N SER A 70 -32.95 2.38 -22.39
CA SER A 70 -34.08 1.53 -22.79
C SER A 70 -33.63 0.23 -23.48
N ARG A 71 -32.41 0.19 -24.03
CA ARG A 71 -31.83 -1.00 -24.67
C ARG A 71 -31.03 -1.87 -23.69
N ASN A 72 -30.57 -1.30 -22.59
CA ASN A 72 -29.77 -2.00 -21.58
C ASN A 72 -30.05 -1.43 -20.18
N SER A 73 -30.88 -2.10 -19.41
CA SER A 73 -31.26 -1.68 -18.06
C SER A 73 -30.10 -1.57 -17.06
N LYS A 74 -28.93 -2.10 -17.39
CA LYS A 74 -27.70 -1.98 -16.57
C LYS A 74 -26.90 -0.72 -16.86
N LYS A 75 -27.23 0.02 -17.93
CA LYS A 75 -26.54 1.25 -18.33
C LYS A 75 -27.42 2.45 -18.03
N ILE A 76 -26.77 3.52 -17.58
CA ILE A 76 -27.42 4.80 -17.33
C ILE A 76 -26.89 5.79 -18.34
N VAL A 77 -27.83 6.40 -19.06
CA VAL A 77 -27.58 7.45 -20.04
C VAL A 77 -27.65 8.79 -19.33
N VAL A 78 -26.54 9.50 -19.36
CA VAL A 78 -26.39 10.83 -18.76
C VAL A 78 -26.25 11.84 -19.89
N THR A 79 -27.16 12.80 -19.94
CA THR A 79 -27.08 13.93 -20.87
C THR A 79 -26.38 15.09 -20.18
N ILE A 80 -25.25 15.52 -20.74
CA ILE A 80 -24.50 16.67 -20.28
C ILE A 80 -24.75 17.87 -21.17
N ALA A 81 -24.97 19.03 -20.56
CA ALA A 81 -25.06 20.31 -21.23
C ALA A 81 -23.72 21.03 -21.09
N MET A 82 -23.05 21.25 -22.22
CA MET A 82 -21.73 21.90 -22.27
C MET A 82 -21.88 23.40 -22.58
N ASP A 83 -20.98 24.20 -21.99
CA ASP A 83 -20.89 25.62 -22.30
C ASP A 83 -20.42 25.85 -23.75
N LYS A 84 -20.75 27.02 -24.31
CA LYS A 84 -20.41 27.36 -25.70
C LYS A 84 -18.89 27.40 -25.91
N GLY A 85 -18.44 26.83 -27.02
CA GLY A 85 -17.02 26.83 -27.42
C GLY A 85 -16.21 25.64 -26.91
N ILE A 86 -16.85 24.67 -26.27
CA ILE A 86 -16.22 23.40 -25.87
C ILE A 86 -16.58 22.32 -26.88
N ASP A 87 -15.62 21.99 -27.76
CA ASP A 87 -15.73 20.87 -28.68
C ASP A 87 -15.05 19.64 -28.08
N ILE A 88 -15.76 18.51 -28.08
CA ILE A 88 -15.26 17.25 -27.52
C ILE A 88 -14.71 16.38 -28.66
N PRO A 89 -13.41 16.06 -28.71
CA PRO A 89 -12.87 15.15 -29.70
C PRO A 89 -13.44 13.73 -29.59
N LYS A 90 -13.57 13.02 -30.70
CA LYS A 90 -14.01 11.61 -30.71
C LYS A 90 -13.06 10.74 -29.90
N GLY A 91 -13.64 9.85 -29.11
CA GLY A 91 -12.89 8.97 -28.19
C GLY A 91 -12.50 9.63 -26.86
N SER A 92 -12.91 10.88 -26.62
CA SER A 92 -12.86 11.47 -25.28
C SER A 92 -13.77 10.69 -24.32
N LYS A 93 -13.40 10.69 -23.04
CA LYS A 93 -14.10 9.93 -22.00
C LYS A 93 -14.51 10.86 -20.88
N LEU A 94 -15.53 10.45 -20.13
CA LEU A 94 -15.88 11.12 -18.89
C LEU A 94 -15.64 10.18 -17.72
N LYS A 95 -14.94 10.70 -16.73
CA LYS A 95 -14.68 10.01 -15.47
C LYS A 95 -15.63 10.55 -14.40
N LEU A 96 -16.40 9.66 -13.77
CA LEU A 96 -17.16 10.00 -12.58
C LEU A 96 -16.20 10.06 -11.39
N ASP A 97 -16.09 11.23 -10.78
CA ASP A 97 -15.28 11.48 -9.60
C ASP A 97 -16.20 11.77 -8.42
N VAL A 98 -16.18 10.88 -7.42
CA VAL A 98 -17.00 10.99 -6.22
C VAL A 98 -16.10 11.40 -5.07
N SER A 99 -16.37 12.57 -4.48
CA SER A 99 -15.63 13.06 -3.32
C SER A 99 -15.92 12.21 -2.09
N MET A 100 -15.05 12.28 -1.09
CA MET A 100 -15.26 11.58 0.18
C MET A 100 -16.54 12.01 0.92
N LEU A 101 -17.04 13.22 0.63
CA LEU A 101 -18.28 13.75 1.20
C LEU A 101 -19.53 13.36 0.38
N GLY A 102 -19.37 12.53 -0.66
CA GLY A 102 -20.47 12.01 -1.49
C GLY A 102 -20.93 12.94 -2.61
N SER A 103 -20.33 14.12 -2.76
CA SER A 103 -20.59 14.96 -3.94
C SER A 103 -19.83 14.42 -5.15
N ALA A 104 -20.53 14.18 -6.25
CA ALA A 104 -19.90 13.73 -7.50
C ALA A 104 -19.86 14.81 -8.58
N SER A 105 -18.77 14.79 -9.34
CA SER A 105 -18.52 15.62 -10.51
C SER A 105 -18.09 14.74 -11.69
N LEU A 106 -18.29 15.21 -12.91
CA LEU A 106 -17.78 14.53 -14.10
C LEU A 106 -16.50 15.21 -14.56
N LEU A 107 -15.41 14.47 -14.70
CA LEU A 107 -14.15 14.94 -15.28
C LEU A 107 -14.11 14.58 -16.75
N LEU A 108 -14.03 15.59 -17.63
CA LEU A 108 -13.86 15.43 -19.06
C LEU A 108 -12.39 15.19 -19.38
N GLU A 109 -12.10 14.01 -19.95
CA GLU A 109 -10.78 13.62 -20.44
C GLU A 109 -10.78 13.69 -21.97
N MET A 110 -10.22 14.76 -22.51
CA MET A 110 -10.13 14.98 -23.95
C MET A 110 -9.13 14.00 -24.59
N ASN A 111 -9.49 13.42 -25.72
CA ASN A 111 -8.56 12.62 -26.52
C ASN A 111 -7.65 13.55 -27.36
N PRO A 112 -6.34 13.65 -27.07
CA PRO A 112 -5.45 14.59 -27.77
C PRO A 112 -5.07 14.11 -29.18
N TYR A 113 -5.36 12.86 -29.53
CA TYR A 113 -4.94 12.25 -30.79
C TYR A 113 -6.03 12.28 -31.88
N SER A 114 -7.26 12.68 -31.53
CA SER A 114 -8.36 12.77 -32.48
C SER A 114 -8.59 14.21 -32.92
N LYS A 115 -8.71 14.42 -34.24
CA LYS A 115 -9.10 15.71 -34.83
C LYS A 115 -10.60 15.80 -35.13
N ASP A 116 -11.30 14.66 -35.09
CA ASP A 116 -12.73 14.60 -35.34
C ASP A 116 -13.50 14.99 -34.08
N ILE A 117 -14.50 15.84 -34.23
CA ILE A 117 -15.36 16.27 -33.12
C ILE A 117 -16.52 15.27 -32.96
N ALA A 118 -16.81 14.89 -31.72
CA ALA A 118 -17.97 14.06 -31.39
C ALA A 118 -19.26 14.81 -31.74
N SER A 119 -20.17 14.13 -32.40
CA SER A 119 -21.50 14.68 -32.69
C SER A 119 -22.41 14.56 -31.47
N MET A 120 -23.47 15.37 -31.40
CA MET A 120 -24.47 15.27 -30.33
C MET A 120 -25.22 13.92 -30.32
N SER A 121 -25.19 13.20 -31.44
CA SER A 121 -25.71 11.84 -31.59
C SER A 121 -24.75 10.75 -31.09
N ASP A 122 -23.46 11.08 -30.90
CA ASP A 122 -22.46 10.12 -30.47
C ASP A 122 -22.62 9.86 -28.97
N THR A 123 -22.53 8.59 -28.58
CA THR A 123 -22.51 8.20 -27.16
C THR A 123 -21.07 8.15 -26.69
N LEU A 124 -20.70 9.08 -25.80
CA LEU A 124 -19.41 9.08 -25.13
C LEU A 124 -19.35 7.99 -24.06
N VAL A 125 -18.15 7.51 -23.79
CA VAL A 125 -17.93 6.48 -22.78
C VAL A 125 -17.67 7.13 -21.43
N GLY A 126 -18.57 6.84 -20.48
CA GLY A 126 -18.43 7.20 -19.08
C GLY A 126 -17.86 6.03 -18.29
N TYR A 127 -16.93 6.30 -17.39
CA TYR A 127 -16.42 5.29 -16.46
C TYR A 127 -16.30 5.87 -15.05
N THR A 128 -16.45 4.99 -14.06
CA THR A 128 -16.35 5.36 -12.65
C THR A 128 -15.06 4.77 -12.11
N THR A 129 -14.23 5.61 -11.48
CA THR A 129 -13.12 5.06 -10.69
C THR A 129 -13.62 4.76 -9.29
N LEU A 130 -13.29 3.57 -8.79
CA LEU A 130 -13.47 3.22 -7.38
C LEU A 130 -12.96 4.39 -6.52
N GLY A 131 -13.84 4.94 -5.68
CA GLY A 131 -13.46 5.96 -4.70
C GLY A 131 -12.33 5.44 -3.81
N MET A 132 -11.60 6.35 -3.15
CA MET A 132 -10.46 5.95 -2.31
C MET A 132 -10.85 4.94 -1.22
N MET A 133 -12.06 5.07 -0.65
CA MET A 133 -12.62 4.11 0.30
C MET A 133 -12.91 2.74 -0.35
N ASP A 134 -13.52 2.75 -1.54
CA ASP A 134 -13.81 1.55 -2.31
C ASP A 134 -12.53 0.80 -2.71
N LYS A 135 -11.47 1.51 -3.07
CA LYS A 135 -10.14 0.92 -3.33
C LYS A 135 -9.56 0.29 -2.07
N VAL A 136 -9.64 0.96 -0.92
CA VAL A 136 -9.20 0.38 0.36
C VAL A 136 -10.00 -0.88 0.67
N GLN A 137 -11.32 -0.86 0.49
CA GLN A 137 -12.16 -2.01 0.77
C GLN A 137 -11.95 -3.18 -0.20
N LYS A 138 -11.74 -2.92 -1.49
CA LYS A 138 -11.60 -3.99 -2.50
C LYS A 138 -10.17 -4.47 -2.71
N GLU A 139 -9.18 -3.59 -2.56
CA GLU A 139 -7.77 -3.92 -2.84
C GLU A 139 -6.96 -4.17 -1.57
N MET A 140 -7.19 -3.41 -0.49
CA MET A 140 -6.36 -3.48 0.71
C MET A 140 -6.95 -4.39 1.80
N MET A 141 -8.25 -4.30 2.09
CA MET A 141 -8.90 -5.13 3.13
C MET A 141 -8.68 -6.63 2.94
N PRO A 142 -8.76 -7.21 1.73
CA PRO A 142 -8.51 -8.65 1.54
C PRO A 142 -7.07 -9.03 1.92
N GLN A 143 -6.09 -8.18 1.64
CA GLN A 143 -4.69 -8.42 1.99
C GLN A 143 -4.52 -8.42 3.51
N VAL A 144 -5.14 -7.47 4.22
CA VAL A 144 -5.13 -7.41 5.69
C VAL A 144 -5.77 -8.67 6.29
N MET A 145 -6.91 -9.10 5.76
CA MET A 145 -7.60 -10.32 6.23
C MET A 145 -6.75 -11.59 6.05
N VAL A 146 -5.90 -11.65 5.02
CA VAL A 146 -4.97 -12.77 4.80
C VAL A 146 -3.73 -12.68 5.69
N LEU A 147 -3.30 -11.47 6.07
CA LEU A 147 -2.13 -11.27 6.93
C LEU A 147 -2.40 -11.60 8.40
N LEU A 148 -3.57 -11.26 8.93
CA LEU A 148 -3.90 -11.46 10.35
C LEU A 148 -3.71 -12.91 10.83
N PRO A 149 -4.20 -13.96 10.14
CA PRO A 149 -3.98 -15.34 10.55
C PRO A 149 -2.51 -15.79 10.46
N LYS A 150 -1.74 -15.22 9.52
CA LYS A 150 -0.30 -15.51 9.40
C LYS A 150 0.48 -14.95 10.57
N LEU A 151 0.12 -13.74 11.03
CA LEU A 151 0.71 -13.15 12.22
C LEU A 151 0.39 -13.99 13.46
N ASP A 152 -0.85 -14.43 13.63
CA ASP A 152 -1.23 -15.33 14.72
C ASP A 152 -0.45 -16.66 14.66
N SER A 153 -0.29 -17.24 13.48
CA SER A 153 0.49 -18.47 13.29
C SER A 153 1.98 -18.28 13.61
N ILE A 154 2.58 -17.14 13.24
CA ILE A 154 3.97 -16.82 13.58
C ILE A 154 4.11 -16.65 15.10
N LEU A 155 3.23 -15.89 15.73
CA LEU A 155 3.25 -15.66 17.18
C LEU A 155 3.04 -16.96 17.94
N SER A 156 2.11 -17.80 17.50
CA SER A 156 1.88 -19.14 18.04
C SER A 156 3.11 -20.05 17.84
N GLY A 157 3.72 -20.05 16.65
CA GLY A 157 4.94 -20.79 16.38
C GLY A 157 6.11 -20.35 17.26
N ILE A 158 6.28 -19.04 17.49
CA ILE A 158 7.27 -18.49 18.43
C ILE A 158 6.95 -18.94 19.85
N GLN A 159 5.68 -18.90 20.27
CA GLN A 159 5.28 -19.34 21.61
C GLN A 159 5.58 -20.82 21.84
N VAL A 160 5.32 -21.67 20.84
CA VAL A 160 5.66 -23.10 20.85
C VAL A 160 7.18 -23.28 20.95
N LEU A 161 7.95 -22.55 20.16
CA LEU A 161 9.41 -22.65 20.14
C LEU A 161 10.02 -22.20 21.48
N VAL A 162 9.59 -21.06 22.02
CA VAL A 162 10.07 -20.49 23.29
C VAL A 162 9.71 -21.39 24.46
N ASN A 163 8.53 -22.01 24.46
CA ASN A 163 8.10 -22.93 25.52
C ASN A 163 8.59 -24.37 25.30
N HIS A 164 9.30 -24.67 24.21
CA HIS A 164 9.69 -26.05 23.91
C HIS A 164 10.79 -26.53 24.88
N PRO A 165 10.60 -27.64 25.62
CA PRO A 165 11.57 -28.14 26.60
C PRO A 165 12.95 -28.43 25.99
N ALA A 166 12.99 -28.78 24.71
CA ALA A 166 14.24 -29.01 23.99
C ALA A 166 15.10 -27.74 23.92
N LEU A 167 14.51 -26.56 23.82
CA LEU A 167 15.25 -25.29 23.73
C LEU A 167 15.90 -24.95 25.06
N GLN A 168 15.15 -25.13 26.17
CA GLN A 168 15.70 -25.03 27.52
C GLN A 168 16.80 -26.07 27.77
N SER A 169 16.57 -27.32 27.34
CA SER A 169 17.56 -28.40 27.47
C SER A 169 18.83 -28.10 26.66
N SER A 170 18.70 -27.55 25.45
CA SER A 170 19.84 -27.13 24.62
C SER A 170 20.63 -26.02 25.30
N LEU A 171 19.99 -25.02 25.88
CA LEU A 171 20.67 -23.96 26.63
C LEU A 171 21.41 -24.52 27.85
N THR A 172 20.77 -25.40 28.63
CA THR A 172 21.43 -26.07 29.76
C THR A 172 22.61 -26.94 29.32
N ASN A 173 22.48 -27.66 28.21
CA ASN A 173 23.55 -28.49 27.66
C ASN A 173 24.72 -27.65 27.12
N ILE A 174 24.44 -26.49 26.51
CA ILE A 174 25.46 -25.53 26.08
C ILE A 174 26.22 -24.97 27.28
N ASP A 175 25.53 -24.59 28.36
CA ASP A 175 26.17 -24.11 29.59
C ASP A 175 27.06 -25.19 30.21
N ALA A 176 26.55 -26.42 30.31
CA ALA A 176 27.32 -27.55 30.84
C ALA A 176 28.55 -27.86 29.99
N THR A 177 28.40 -27.86 28.66
CA THR A 177 29.51 -28.09 27.71
C THR A 177 30.56 -26.99 27.83
N THR A 178 30.14 -25.73 27.92
CA THR A 178 31.03 -24.57 28.06
C THR A 178 31.81 -24.63 29.37
N LYS A 179 31.16 -25.01 30.47
CA LYS A 179 31.81 -25.21 31.77
C LYS A 179 32.83 -26.36 31.74
N ASN A 180 32.49 -27.48 31.12
CA ASN A 180 33.39 -28.62 30.96
C ASN A 180 34.60 -28.25 30.09
N LEU A 181 34.39 -27.51 29.00
CA LEU A 181 35.48 -27.00 28.15
C LEU A 181 36.39 -26.03 28.92
N GLN A 182 35.82 -25.15 29.74
CA GLN A 182 36.60 -24.24 30.58
C GLN A 182 37.48 -25.01 31.58
N GLN A 183 36.91 -26.02 32.25
CA GLN A 183 37.66 -26.88 33.17
C GLN A 183 38.76 -27.67 32.45
N ALA A 184 38.44 -28.27 31.30
CA ALA A 184 39.42 -29.00 30.49
C ALA A 184 40.57 -28.07 30.06
N THR A 185 40.27 -26.83 29.66
CA THR A 185 41.27 -25.82 29.29
C THR A 185 42.15 -25.45 30.49
N GLN A 186 41.57 -25.30 31.68
CA GLN A 186 42.34 -25.05 32.91
C GLN A 186 43.26 -26.22 33.28
N SER A 187 42.77 -27.45 33.21
CA SER A 187 43.58 -28.65 33.46
C SER A 187 44.72 -28.80 32.44
N LEU A 188 44.44 -28.55 31.17
CA LEU A 188 45.47 -28.53 30.12
C LEU A 188 46.53 -27.46 30.39
N ASN A 189 46.13 -26.24 30.78
CA ASN A 189 47.06 -25.18 31.14
C ASN A 189 47.95 -25.58 32.33
N GLN A 190 47.39 -26.19 33.36
CA GLN A 190 48.15 -26.70 34.51
C GLN A 190 49.12 -27.81 34.13
N MET A 191 48.68 -28.76 33.28
CA MET A 191 49.54 -29.82 32.76
C MET A 191 50.70 -29.25 31.95
N MET A 192 50.44 -28.29 31.08
CA MET A 192 51.47 -27.60 30.30
C MET A 192 52.48 -26.87 31.20
N LEU A 193 52.03 -26.21 32.27
CA LEU A 193 52.91 -25.58 33.26
C LEU A 193 53.75 -26.62 34.02
N ALA A 194 53.16 -27.75 34.41
CA ALA A 194 53.88 -28.83 35.08
C ALA A 194 54.94 -29.47 34.16
N LEU A 195 54.60 -29.75 32.91
CA LEU A 195 55.53 -30.25 31.90
C LEU A 195 56.67 -29.26 31.64
N ASN A 196 56.36 -27.96 31.54
CA ASN A 196 57.38 -26.93 31.35
C ASN A 196 58.40 -26.89 32.51
N LYS A 197 57.99 -27.21 33.74
CA LYS A 197 58.89 -27.32 34.89
C LYS A 197 59.63 -28.66 34.96
N GLN A 198 58.95 -29.76 34.66
CA GLN A 198 59.50 -31.11 34.83
C GLN A 198 60.45 -31.51 33.69
N VAL A 199 60.17 -31.11 32.45
CA VAL A 199 61.01 -31.46 31.30
C VAL A 199 62.45 -30.95 31.46
N PRO A 200 62.72 -29.68 31.81
CA PRO A 200 64.08 -29.19 32.07
C PRO A 200 64.77 -29.91 33.24
N ALA A 201 64.03 -30.27 34.29
CA ALA A 201 64.58 -31.00 35.42
C ALA A 201 65.00 -32.42 35.03
N ILE A 202 64.17 -33.12 34.24
CA ILE A 202 64.47 -34.45 33.70
C ILE A 202 65.66 -34.37 32.76
N THR A 203 65.69 -33.42 31.82
CA THR A 203 66.81 -33.28 30.86
C THR A 203 68.12 -32.93 31.58
N ASN A 204 68.07 -32.07 32.60
CA ASN A 204 69.24 -31.75 33.41
C ASN A 204 69.74 -32.98 34.20
N ASN A 205 68.84 -33.73 34.84
CA ASN A 205 69.20 -34.96 35.55
C ASN A 205 69.78 -36.02 34.60
N LEU A 206 69.23 -36.12 33.39
CA LEU A 206 69.73 -37.04 32.36
C LEU A 206 71.12 -36.61 31.88
N ALA A 207 71.36 -35.30 31.68
CA ALA A 207 72.66 -34.76 31.31
C ALA A 207 73.73 -35.04 32.39
N VAL A 208 73.40 -34.82 33.68
CA VAL A 208 74.28 -35.13 34.81
C VAL A 208 74.56 -36.63 34.90
N THR A 209 73.53 -37.47 34.79
CA THR A 209 73.67 -38.93 34.84
C THR A 209 74.52 -39.45 33.68
N SER A 210 74.24 -38.99 32.46
CA SER A 210 75.03 -39.33 31.26
C SER A 210 76.48 -38.89 31.41
N GLY A 211 76.73 -37.70 31.98
CA GLY A 211 78.07 -37.21 32.30
C GLY A 211 78.80 -38.13 33.29
N ASN A 212 78.14 -38.52 34.38
CA ASN A 212 78.70 -39.43 35.38
C ASN A 212 79.01 -40.81 34.78
N VAL A 213 78.12 -41.36 33.96
CA VAL A 213 78.34 -42.63 33.26
C VAL A 213 79.55 -42.52 32.32
N SER A 214 79.64 -41.45 31.52
CA SER A 214 80.80 -41.21 30.64
C SER A 214 82.12 -41.13 31.42
N GLN A 215 82.13 -40.47 32.58
CA GLN A 215 83.31 -40.38 33.44
C GLN A 215 83.69 -41.75 34.03
N MET A 216 82.71 -42.55 34.46
CA MET A 216 82.96 -43.91 34.93
C MET A 216 83.57 -44.77 33.82
N THR A 217 82.98 -44.79 32.62
CA THR A 217 83.50 -45.54 31.47
C THR A 217 84.93 -45.12 31.12
N THR A 218 85.23 -43.82 31.20
CA THR A 218 86.59 -43.30 30.95
C THR A 218 87.59 -43.78 32.00
N ARG A 219 87.21 -43.80 33.28
CA ARG A 219 88.06 -44.34 34.37
C ARG A 219 88.27 -45.85 34.23
N PHE A 220 87.23 -46.60 33.87
CA PHE A 220 87.34 -48.04 33.61
C PHE A 220 88.26 -48.35 32.44
N ASN A 221 88.17 -47.63 31.32
CA ASN A 221 89.08 -47.84 30.18
C ASN A 221 90.54 -47.55 30.55
N LYS A 222 90.82 -46.54 31.38
CA LYS A 222 92.19 -46.24 31.84
C LYS A 222 92.80 -47.34 32.71
N LEU A 223 91.97 -48.11 33.44
CA LEU A 223 92.43 -49.23 34.27
C LEU A 223 92.71 -50.50 33.46
N GLN A 224 92.31 -50.57 32.19
CA GLN A 224 92.55 -51.73 31.33
C GLN A 224 93.79 -51.58 30.42
N PHE A 225 94.53 -50.47 30.54
CA PHE A 225 95.75 -50.20 29.76
C PHE A 225 97.03 -50.08 30.62
N GLU A 226 97.00 -50.56 31.87
CA GLU A 226 98.19 -50.93 32.67
C GLU A 226 98.26 -52.46 32.81
#